data_AF-A0A1H3PSN1-F1
#
_entry.id   AF-A0A1H3PSN1-F1
#
_cell.length_a   1.000
_cell.length_b   1.000
_cell.length_c   1.000
_cell.angle_alpha   90.00
_cell.angle_beta   90.00
_cell.angle_gamma   90.00
#
_symmetry.space_group_name_H-M   'P 1'
#
loop_
_entity.id
_entity.type
_entity.pdbx_description
1 polymer ?
#
loop_
_entity_poly.entity_id
_entity_poly.type
_entity_poly.pdbx_seq_one_letter_code
_entity_poly.pdbx_strand_id
1 'polypeptide(L)'
;MGCFDNFDFNNFWDDSEYARDEYISEYPTDEMISKLENELGYKLPESYIWLMKKYNGGIPINDCFPTDIPTSWAEDHVAITGIYGIGYKKSSSLGGEFGSEFWIEEWGYPEIGVAICDCPSAGHDMIFLDYRECGPKGEPCVVHIDQEYDYKITWLAKDFESFIRGLVNGEVYDDSEQIREEYLEMAKNAKFSPNLLEISADIDEIPELERKIRTLSTEIIEEKGHFSLHADEKSMLLYDLQFWLYTRQFKKVSKEKYFEDYSQIMACAGKRGEYIFSCGGYAPAFIEDWLEQRIQEKVIVNKNGEICFTSEATRSVIKKMNTI
;
A
#
# COMPACT_ATOMS: atom_id res chain seq x y z
N MET A 1 39.76 -10.22 -2.82
CA MET A 1 38.41 -10.61 -3.28
C MET A 1 37.99 -9.55 -4.28
N GLY A 2 37.50 -9.94 -5.45
CA GLY A 2 36.88 -9.02 -6.40
C GLY A 2 35.52 -8.55 -5.89
N CYS A 3 34.96 -7.50 -6.52
CA CYS A 3 33.60 -7.05 -6.24
C CYS A 3 32.62 -8.21 -6.45
N PHE A 4 31.68 -8.37 -5.52
CA PHE A 4 30.62 -9.38 -5.58
C PHE A 4 31.10 -10.83 -5.67
N ASP A 5 32.30 -11.15 -5.13
CA ASP A 5 32.79 -12.52 -5.08
C ASP A 5 31.74 -13.44 -4.39
N ASN A 6 31.41 -14.56 -5.05
CA ASN A 6 30.39 -15.54 -4.63
C ASN A 6 28.97 -14.99 -4.45
N PHE A 7 28.62 -13.85 -5.05
CA PHE A 7 27.22 -13.40 -5.15
C PHE A 7 26.57 -13.97 -6.40
N ASP A 8 25.36 -14.53 -6.27
CA ASP A 8 24.59 -15.03 -7.40
C ASP A 8 23.65 -13.93 -7.92
N PHE A 9 23.83 -13.55 -9.18
CA PHE A 9 22.96 -12.60 -9.87
C PHE A 9 21.89 -13.30 -10.72
N ASN A 10 21.79 -14.64 -10.69
CA ASN A 10 20.70 -15.36 -11.33
C ASN A 10 19.37 -14.92 -10.70
N ASN A 11 18.41 -14.49 -11.53
CA ASN A 11 17.13 -13.95 -11.07
C ASN A 11 17.27 -12.75 -10.11
N PHE A 12 18.30 -11.92 -10.31
CA PHE A 12 18.43 -10.67 -9.57
C PHE A 12 17.58 -9.55 -10.16
N TRP A 13 17.40 -9.50 -11.48
CA TRP A 13 16.70 -8.42 -12.20
C TRP A 13 15.32 -8.86 -12.68
N ASP A 14 14.32 -7.97 -12.54
CA ASP A 14 13.08 -8.02 -13.29
C ASP A 14 13.28 -7.34 -14.66
N ASP A 15 13.24 -8.16 -15.73
CA ASP A 15 13.35 -7.71 -17.10
C ASP A 15 11.98 -7.39 -17.72
N SER A 16 11.09 -6.74 -16.98
CA SER A 16 9.82 -6.25 -17.51
C SER A 16 10.04 -5.22 -18.63
N GLU A 17 9.01 -4.99 -19.46
CA GLU A 17 9.08 -3.96 -20.52
C GLU A 17 9.35 -2.57 -19.91
N TYR A 18 8.70 -2.28 -18.79
CA TYR A 18 8.92 -1.06 -18.02
C TYR A 18 10.37 -0.91 -17.55
N ALA A 19 10.99 -1.96 -16.96
CA ALA A 19 12.38 -1.89 -16.55
C ALA A 19 13.32 -1.57 -17.72
N ARG A 20 13.07 -2.15 -18.91
CA ARG A 20 13.85 -1.90 -20.13
C ARG A 20 13.71 -0.47 -20.65
N ASP A 21 12.52 0.09 -20.53
CA ASP A 21 12.21 1.42 -21.03
C ASP A 21 12.69 2.52 -20.08
N GLU A 22 12.58 2.33 -18.77
CA GLU A 22 12.88 3.39 -17.79
C GLU A 22 14.29 3.32 -17.17
N TYR A 23 14.83 2.12 -16.90
CA TYR A 23 16.06 2.00 -16.09
C TYR A 23 17.26 1.46 -16.87
N ILE A 24 17.05 0.47 -17.75
CA ILE A 24 18.15 -0.28 -18.35
C ILE A 24 18.85 0.54 -19.44
N SER A 25 20.05 1.00 -19.14
CA SER A 25 20.88 1.83 -20.01
C SER A 25 21.83 1.00 -20.89
N GLU A 26 22.37 1.61 -21.94
CA GLU A 26 23.49 1.02 -22.72
C GLU A 26 24.72 0.85 -21.83
N TYR A 27 25.55 -0.19 -22.06
CA TYR A 27 26.74 -0.43 -21.22
C TYR A 27 27.68 0.79 -21.17
N PRO A 28 28.14 1.18 -19.98
CA PRO A 28 28.93 2.39 -19.83
C PRO A 28 30.38 2.17 -20.30
N THR A 29 30.94 3.18 -20.96
CA THR A 29 32.36 3.22 -21.32
C THR A 29 33.17 3.90 -20.22
N ASP A 30 34.49 3.64 -20.16
CA ASP A 30 35.37 4.31 -19.19
C ASP A 30 35.39 5.85 -19.36
N GLU A 31 35.22 6.34 -20.59
CA GLU A 31 35.09 7.77 -20.89
C GLU A 31 33.78 8.34 -20.32
N MET A 32 32.66 7.62 -20.49
CA MET A 32 31.36 8.02 -19.93
C MET A 32 31.40 8.06 -18.41
N ILE A 33 31.98 7.03 -17.78
CA ILE A 33 32.16 6.97 -16.33
C ILE A 33 32.98 8.18 -15.86
N SER A 34 34.14 8.42 -16.48
CA SER A 34 35.02 9.54 -16.10
C SER A 34 34.35 10.89 -16.27
N LYS A 35 33.55 11.06 -17.33
CA LYS A 35 32.78 12.28 -17.58
C LYS A 35 31.73 12.49 -16.48
N LEU A 36 30.93 11.47 -16.20
CA LEU A 36 29.86 11.55 -15.21
C LEU A 36 30.41 11.80 -13.79
N GLU A 37 31.50 11.13 -13.39
CA GLU A 37 32.17 11.40 -12.10
C GLU A 37 32.65 12.85 -11.98
N ASN A 38 33.14 13.45 -13.08
CA ASN A 38 33.56 14.85 -13.07
C ASN A 38 32.37 15.81 -12.97
N GLU A 39 31.23 15.48 -13.59
CA GLU A 39 29.99 16.27 -13.51
C GLU A 39 29.36 16.18 -12.13
N LEU A 40 29.26 14.97 -11.56
CA LEU A 40 28.76 14.74 -10.20
C LEU A 40 29.70 15.31 -9.13
N GLY A 41 30.99 15.42 -9.42
CA GLY A 41 32.02 15.80 -8.44
C GLY A 41 32.43 14.67 -7.49
N TYR A 42 31.93 13.45 -7.72
CA TYR A 42 32.16 12.26 -6.88
C TYR A 42 32.76 11.10 -7.69
N LYS A 43 33.67 10.35 -7.08
CA LYS A 43 34.10 9.04 -7.60
C LYS A 43 33.09 7.97 -7.24
N LEU A 44 32.59 7.25 -8.25
CA LEU A 44 31.64 6.17 -8.04
C LEU A 44 32.33 4.95 -7.40
N PRO A 45 31.66 4.20 -6.52
CA PRO A 45 32.21 2.99 -5.91
C PRO A 45 32.64 1.98 -6.98
N GLU A 46 33.76 1.27 -6.75
CA GLU A 46 34.23 0.24 -7.68
C GLU A 46 33.18 -0.87 -7.89
N SER A 47 32.48 -1.23 -6.82
CA SER A 47 31.38 -2.21 -6.84
C SER A 47 30.20 -1.74 -7.71
N TYR A 48 29.86 -0.45 -7.65
CA TYR A 48 28.81 0.14 -8.47
C TYR A 48 29.18 0.08 -9.96
N ILE A 49 30.38 0.57 -10.32
CA ILE A 49 30.86 0.52 -11.70
C ILE A 49 30.93 -0.93 -12.21
N TRP A 50 31.37 -1.86 -11.37
CA TRP A 50 31.42 -3.28 -11.72
C TRP A 50 30.05 -3.84 -12.09
N LEU A 51 29.01 -3.53 -11.29
CA LEU A 51 27.65 -4.00 -11.54
C LEU A 51 27.11 -3.37 -12.82
N MET A 52 27.28 -2.06 -12.99
CA MET A 52 26.79 -1.32 -14.15
C MET A 52 27.45 -1.74 -15.47
N LYS A 53 28.69 -2.22 -15.44
CA LYS A 53 29.35 -2.83 -16.61
C LYS A 53 28.77 -4.19 -17.01
N LYS A 54 28.04 -4.86 -16.12
CA LYS A 54 27.38 -6.14 -16.38
C LYS A 54 25.89 -6.00 -16.66
N TYR A 55 25.24 -5.05 -15.99
CA TYR A 55 23.82 -4.76 -16.12
C TYR A 55 23.58 -3.31 -15.69
N ASN A 56 23.42 -2.40 -16.65
CA ASN A 56 23.52 -0.95 -16.41
C ASN A 56 22.21 -0.32 -15.98
N GLY A 57 21.84 -0.52 -14.72
CA GLY A 57 20.57 -0.11 -14.14
C GLY A 57 19.47 -1.13 -14.40
N GLY A 58 18.41 -1.08 -13.60
CA GLY A 58 17.31 -2.04 -13.67
C GLY A 58 16.51 -2.12 -12.38
N ILE A 59 15.48 -2.96 -12.37
CA ILE A 59 14.63 -3.23 -11.20
C ILE A 59 15.07 -4.56 -10.58
N PRO A 60 15.51 -4.61 -9.32
CA PRO A 60 15.87 -5.87 -8.68
C PRO A 60 14.60 -6.63 -8.23
N ILE A 61 14.65 -7.96 -8.25
CA ILE A 61 13.59 -8.83 -7.69
C ILE A 61 13.59 -8.78 -6.15
N ASN A 62 14.77 -8.59 -5.56
CA ASN A 62 14.90 -8.27 -4.15
C ASN A 62 14.98 -6.75 -4.03
N ASP A 63 13.91 -6.15 -3.57
CA ASP A 63 13.66 -4.71 -3.64
C ASP A 63 13.59 -4.04 -2.26
N CYS A 64 13.75 -4.79 -1.17
CA CYS A 64 13.69 -4.26 0.19
C CYS A 64 15.02 -4.41 0.92
N PHE A 65 15.38 -3.40 1.71
CA PHE A 65 16.54 -3.43 2.60
C PHE A 65 16.09 -3.37 4.08
N PRO A 66 16.40 -4.37 4.92
CA PRO A 66 16.03 -4.36 6.33
C PRO A 66 16.74 -3.25 7.13
N THR A 67 16.04 -2.60 8.06
CA THR A 67 16.62 -1.60 8.98
C THR A 67 15.87 -1.59 10.31
N ASP A 68 16.56 -1.30 11.42
CA ASP A 68 15.91 -1.14 12.74
C ASP A 68 15.39 0.29 12.99
N ILE A 69 15.48 1.17 11.98
CA ILE A 69 15.10 2.58 12.07
C ILE A 69 13.83 2.81 11.24
N PRO A 70 12.71 3.19 11.88
CA PRO A 70 11.48 3.52 11.15
C PRO A 70 11.63 4.68 10.18
N THR A 71 10.98 4.52 9.03
CA THR A 71 10.75 5.52 7.99
C THR A 71 9.32 6.03 8.05
N SER A 72 8.97 6.98 7.17
CA SER A 72 7.60 7.49 7.04
C SER A 72 6.62 6.44 6.51
N TRP A 73 7.11 5.37 5.88
CA TRP A 73 6.30 4.33 5.25
C TRP A 73 6.34 2.98 5.97
N ALA A 74 7.50 2.55 6.47
CA ALA A 74 7.69 1.26 7.13
C ALA A 74 8.52 1.35 8.41
N GLU A 75 8.23 0.45 9.36
CA GLU A 75 8.88 0.41 10.67
C GLU A 75 10.26 -0.27 10.65
N ASP A 76 10.49 -1.21 9.72
CA ASP A 76 11.62 -2.14 9.76
C ASP A 76 12.35 -2.37 8.42
N HIS A 77 12.00 -1.60 7.38
CA HIS A 77 12.65 -1.71 6.08
C HIS A 77 12.50 -0.44 5.22
N VAL A 78 13.26 -0.41 4.13
CA VAL A 78 13.12 0.55 3.03
C VAL A 78 12.92 -0.25 1.74
N ALA A 79 12.02 0.20 0.86
CA ALA A 79 11.84 -0.37 -0.47
C ALA A 79 12.51 0.52 -1.54
N ILE A 80 13.05 -0.10 -2.59
CA ILE A 80 13.54 0.56 -3.79
C ILE A 80 12.71 0.13 -5.00
N THR A 81 12.52 1.02 -5.97
CA THR A 81 11.90 0.66 -7.25
C THR A 81 12.97 0.20 -8.22
N GLY A 82 13.98 1.01 -8.49
CA GLY A 82 15.04 0.63 -9.41
C GLY A 82 16.40 1.24 -9.06
N ILE A 83 17.43 0.57 -9.54
CA ILE A 83 18.81 1.02 -9.42
C ILE A 83 19.15 1.80 -10.69
N TYR A 84 19.63 3.03 -10.53
CA TYR A 84 19.99 3.89 -11.65
C TYR A 84 21.21 3.33 -12.38
N GLY A 85 21.20 3.46 -13.71
CA GLY A 85 22.35 3.17 -14.55
C GLY A 85 23.31 4.35 -14.68
N ILE A 86 24.53 4.08 -15.14
CA ILE A 86 25.49 5.09 -15.59
C ILE A 86 25.13 5.48 -17.03
N GLY A 87 24.55 6.65 -17.23
CA GLY A 87 24.14 7.12 -18.55
C GLY A 87 23.36 8.43 -18.49
N TYR A 88 22.88 8.86 -19.66
CA TYR A 88 22.15 10.12 -19.84
C TYR A 88 20.81 9.96 -20.60
N LYS A 89 20.57 8.79 -21.19
CA LYS A 89 19.44 8.57 -22.11
C LYS A 89 18.14 8.23 -21.39
N LYS A 90 18.25 7.48 -20.29
CA LYS A 90 17.11 7.04 -19.49
C LYS A 90 16.80 8.11 -18.44
N SER A 91 15.53 8.40 -18.19
CA SER A 91 15.15 9.36 -17.16
C SER A 91 15.64 8.92 -15.78
N SER A 92 15.52 7.62 -15.46
CA SER A 92 16.06 6.98 -14.25
C SER A 92 17.51 6.50 -14.42
N SER A 93 18.42 7.44 -14.74
CA SER A 93 19.87 7.20 -14.77
C SER A 93 20.62 8.35 -14.11
N LEU A 94 21.88 8.11 -13.71
CA LEU A 94 22.65 9.09 -12.93
C LEU A 94 22.81 10.46 -13.60
N GLY A 95 22.90 10.50 -14.93
CA GLY A 95 22.92 11.73 -15.73
C GLY A 95 21.63 11.97 -16.52
N GLY A 96 20.55 11.29 -16.16
CA GLY A 96 19.22 11.45 -16.74
C GLY A 96 18.44 12.61 -16.14
N GLU A 97 17.16 12.72 -16.54
CA GLU A 97 16.23 13.73 -16.03
C GLU A 97 16.07 13.67 -14.50
N PHE A 98 16.04 12.46 -13.92
CA PHE A 98 15.91 12.23 -12.48
C PHE A 98 17.25 11.88 -11.85
N GLY A 99 18.34 12.50 -12.31
CA GLY A 99 19.66 12.40 -11.71
C GLY A 99 19.78 13.17 -10.38
N SER A 100 20.97 13.12 -9.74
CA SER A 100 21.16 13.71 -8.41
C SER A 100 20.92 15.23 -8.36
N GLU A 101 21.29 15.95 -9.43
CA GLU A 101 21.10 17.40 -9.54
C GLU A 101 19.61 17.79 -9.44
N PHE A 102 18.72 17.05 -10.12
CA PHE A 102 17.28 17.27 -10.04
C PHE A 102 16.76 17.14 -8.60
N TRP A 103 17.12 16.05 -7.92
CA TRP A 103 16.64 15.81 -6.56
C TRP A 103 17.17 16.83 -5.55
N ILE A 104 18.41 17.29 -5.73
CA ILE A 104 19.03 18.28 -4.86
C ILE A 104 18.48 19.68 -5.14
N GLU A 105 18.48 20.13 -6.40
CA GLU A 105 18.16 21.52 -6.75
C GLU A 105 16.65 21.77 -6.80
N GLU A 106 15.87 20.86 -7.38
CA GLU A 106 14.43 21.05 -7.57
C GLU A 106 13.61 20.53 -6.38
N TRP A 107 14.03 19.39 -5.80
CA TRP A 107 13.32 18.78 -4.67
C TRP A 107 13.92 19.12 -3.31
N GLY A 108 15.14 19.66 -3.24
CA GLY A 108 15.74 20.11 -1.97
C GLY A 108 16.40 19.00 -1.15
N TYR A 109 16.70 17.85 -1.76
CA TYR A 109 17.51 16.81 -1.10
C TYR A 109 18.90 17.35 -0.72
N PRO A 110 19.50 16.86 0.37
CA PRO A 110 20.77 17.39 0.84
C PRO A 110 21.92 16.99 -0.10
N GLU A 111 22.83 17.92 -0.38
CA GLU A 111 24.00 17.74 -1.24
C GLU A 111 25.09 16.92 -0.55
N ILE A 112 24.83 15.63 -0.31
CA ILE A 112 25.73 14.71 0.40
C ILE A 112 26.44 13.72 -0.53
N GLY A 113 26.02 13.64 -1.79
CA GLY A 113 26.51 12.64 -2.71
C GLY A 113 25.57 12.37 -3.88
N VAL A 114 25.42 11.09 -4.22
CA VAL A 114 24.81 10.65 -5.48
C VAL A 114 23.56 9.81 -5.19
N ALA A 115 22.41 10.22 -5.72
CA ALA A 115 21.18 9.42 -5.74
C ALA A 115 21.35 8.22 -6.68
N ILE A 116 21.14 7.01 -6.17
CA ILE A 116 21.39 5.76 -6.92
C ILE A 116 20.17 4.86 -7.07
N CYS A 117 19.13 5.05 -6.25
CA CYS A 117 17.84 4.36 -6.41
C CYS A 117 16.70 5.31 -6.08
N ASP A 118 15.60 5.18 -6.82
CA ASP A 118 14.30 5.69 -6.40
C ASP A 118 13.56 4.64 -5.56
N CYS A 119 12.55 5.12 -4.85
CA CYS A 119 11.67 4.31 -4.01
C CYS A 119 10.23 4.36 -4.55
N PRO A 120 9.33 3.46 -4.10
CA PRO A 120 7.95 3.41 -4.59
C PRO A 120 7.13 4.69 -4.33
N SER A 121 7.61 5.57 -3.46
CA SER A 121 6.95 6.83 -3.09
C SER A 121 6.95 7.90 -4.18
N ALA A 122 7.57 7.65 -5.34
CA ALA A 122 7.73 8.63 -6.43
C ALA A 122 8.54 9.87 -6.03
N GLY A 123 9.62 9.67 -5.26
CA GLY A 123 10.61 10.71 -4.94
C GLY A 123 10.44 11.37 -3.56
N HIS A 124 9.46 10.95 -2.77
CA HIS A 124 9.33 11.36 -1.36
C HIS A 124 10.36 10.68 -0.45
N ASP A 125 11.03 9.65 -0.95
CA ASP A 125 12.23 9.09 -0.34
C ASP A 125 13.17 8.46 -1.39
N MET A 126 14.46 8.43 -1.08
CA MET A 126 15.51 8.04 -2.04
C MET A 126 16.72 7.38 -1.37
N ILE A 127 17.47 6.60 -2.17
CA ILE A 127 18.74 6.00 -1.74
C ILE A 127 19.92 6.78 -2.31
N PHE A 128 20.82 7.21 -1.43
CA PHE A 128 22.01 7.98 -1.76
C PHE A 128 23.29 7.24 -1.35
N LEU A 129 24.34 7.44 -2.15
CA LEU A 129 25.72 7.28 -1.71
C LEU A 129 26.11 8.52 -0.92
N ASP A 130 26.45 8.37 0.36
CA ASP A 130 26.80 9.48 1.26
C ASP A 130 28.32 9.61 1.40
N TYR A 131 28.86 10.74 0.91
CA TYR A 131 30.29 11.02 0.87
C TYR A 131 30.75 11.97 1.99
N ARG A 132 29.86 12.39 2.91
CA ARG A 132 30.20 13.40 3.94
C ARG A 132 31.43 13.01 4.77
N GLU A 133 31.55 11.74 5.13
CA GLU A 133 32.63 11.23 5.97
C GLU A 133 33.89 10.83 5.17
N CYS A 134 33.73 10.20 4.01
CA CYS A 134 34.84 9.69 3.21
C CYS A 134 35.44 10.72 2.23
N GLY A 135 34.72 11.82 1.99
CA GLY A 135 35.03 12.81 0.96
C GLY A 135 34.77 12.31 -0.46
N PRO A 136 34.82 13.19 -1.48
CA PRO A 136 34.34 12.92 -2.83
C PRO A 136 35.12 11.87 -3.63
N LYS A 137 36.20 11.33 -3.06
CA LYS A 137 37.06 10.30 -3.67
C LYS A 137 37.18 9.03 -2.83
N GLY A 138 36.49 8.98 -1.69
CA GLY A 138 36.48 7.82 -0.80
C GLY A 138 35.42 6.81 -1.18
N GLU A 139 35.34 5.72 -0.42
CA GLU A 139 34.25 4.73 -0.53
C GLU A 139 33.07 5.21 0.34
N PRO A 140 31.95 5.63 -0.26
CA PRO A 140 30.78 6.14 0.47
C PRO A 140 29.99 5.01 1.13
N CYS A 141 29.29 5.34 2.21
CA CYS A 141 28.23 4.48 2.72
C CYS A 141 26.94 4.69 1.92
N VAL A 142 25.96 3.80 2.12
CA VAL A 142 24.62 3.91 1.52
C VAL A 142 23.64 4.35 2.59
N VAL A 143 22.83 5.36 2.26
CA VAL A 143 21.81 5.91 3.14
C VAL A 143 20.47 6.04 2.41
N HIS A 144 19.39 5.96 3.18
CA HIS A 144 18.06 6.38 2.78
C HIS A 144 17.81 7.81 3.26
N ILE A 145 17.09 8.60 2.47
CA ILE A 145 16.71 9.97 2.82
C ILE A 145 15.20 10.10 2.64
N ASP A 146 14.52 10.49 3.72
CA ASP A 146 13.06 10.55 3.81
C ASP A 146 12.57 11.99 3.85
N GLN A 147 12.01 12.49 2.75
CA GLN A 147 11.58 13.89 2.63
C GLN A 147 10.37 14.21 3.53
N GLU A 148 9.47 13.25 3.74
CA GLU A 148 8.30 13.38 4.62
C GLU A 148 8.71 13.48 6.10
N TYR A 149 9.92 13.04 6.44
CA TYR A 149 10.56 13.19 7.75
C TYR A 149 11.69 14.22 7.78
N ASP A 150 11.48 15.37 7.11
CA ASP A 150 12.43 16.51 7.13
C ASP A 150 13.83 16.10 6.64
N TYR A 151 13.87 15.32 5.55
CA TYR A 151 15.10 14.75 4.97
C TYR A 151 15.93 13.95 5.97
N LYS A 152 15.27 13.21 6.86
CA LYS A 152 15.96 12.33 7.81
C LYS A 152 16.83 11.33 7.04
N ILE A 153 18.11 11.29 7.40
CA ILE A 153 19.09 10.39 6.80
C ILE A 153 19.22 9.13 7.67
N THR A 154 18.90 7.98 7.08
CA THR A 154 18.98 6.66 7.71
C THR A 154 20.13 5.87 7.10
N TRP A 155 21.11 5.45 7.90
CA TRP A 155 22.21 4.62 7.43
C TRP A 155 21.73 3.21 7.10
N LEU A 156 22.09 2.67 5.93
CA LEU A 156 21.69 1.33 5.49
C LEU A 156 22.86 0.37 5.42
N ALA A 157 23.94 0.77 4.75
CA ALA A 157 25.08 -0.11 4.53
C ALA A 157 26.40 0.65 4.48
N LYS A 158 27.49 -0.05 4.80
CA LYS A 158 28.84 0.53 4.81
C LYS A 158 29.40 0.87 3.42
N ASP A 159 28.89 0.21 2.38
CA ASP A 159 29.31 0.35 0.99
C ASP A 159 28.20 -0.19 0.06
N PHE A 160 28.28 0.13 -1.23
CA PHE A 160 27.27 -0.27 -2.23
C PHE A 160 27.16 -1.80 -2.37
N GLU A 161 28.27 -2.53 -2.29
CA GLU A 161 28.24 -4.00 -2.36
C GLU A 161 27.45 -4.61 -1.20
N SER A 162 27.64 -4.09 0.01
CA SER A 162 26.91 -4.53 1.20
C SER A 162 25.41 -4.21 1.10
N PHE A 163 25.07 -3.06 0.50
CA PHE A 163 23.68 -2.70 0.22
C PHE A 163 23.01 -3.72 -0.72
N ILE A 164 23.60 -3.96 -1.89
CA ILE A 164 23.07 -4.91 -2.88
C ILE A 164 22.97 -6.34 -2.31
N ARG A 165 23.94 -6.77 -1.49
CA ARG A 165 23.90 -8.07 -0.82
C ARG A 165 22.83 -8.19 0.27
N GLY A 166 22.42 -7.07 0.85
CA GLY A 166 21.43 -7.02 1.93
C GLY A 166 19.99 -6.93 1.42
N LEU A 167 19.78 -6.76 0.11
CA LEU A 167 18.44 -6.73 -0.47
C LEU A 167 17.74 -8.09 -0.31
N VAL A 168 16.53 -8.04 0.21
CA VAL A 168 15.59 -9.16 0.35
C VAL A 168 14.35 -8.90 -0.48
N ASN A 169 13.62 -9.96 -0.82
CA ASN A 169 12.35 -9.83 -1.53
C ASN A 169 11.28 -9.25 -0.60
N GLY A 170 10.52 -8.25 -1.08
CA GLY A 170 9.45 -7.60 -0.31
C GLY A 170 8.37 -8.54 0.21
N GLU A 171 8.18 -9.74 -0.36
CA GLU A 171 7.25 -10.76 0.15
C GLU A 171 7.52 -11.16 1.61
N VAL A 172 8.74 -10.95 2.13
CA VAL A 172 9.02 -11.20 3.56
C VAL A 172 8.29 -10.23 4.50
N TYR A 173 7.83 -9.10 3.96
CA TYR A 173 7.05 -8.09 4.68
C TYR A 173 5.57 -8.10 4.26
N ASP A 174 5.14 -9.03 3.39
CA ASP A 174 3.74 -9.20 3.03
C ASP A 174 2.98 -9.90 4.16
N ASP A 175 2.21 -9.12 4.92
CA ASP A 175 1.37 -9.60 6.02
C ASP A 175 -0.08 -9.92 5.58
N SER A 176 -0.37 -9.89 4.27
CA SER A 176 -1.73 -10.03 3.75
C SER A 176 -2.42 -11.33 4.16
N GLU A 177 -1.72 -12.47 4.15
CA GLU A 177 -2.28 -13.75 4.59
C GLU A 177 -2.52 -13.79 6.11
N GLN A 178 -1.63 -13.18 6.91
CA GLN A 178 -1.85 -13.06 8.35
C GLN A 178 -3.09 -12.19 8.64
N ILE A 179 -3.17 -11.00 8.01
CA ILE A 179 -4.32 -10.10 8.12
C ILE A 179 -5.61 -10.80 7.71
N ARG A 180 -5.57 -11.58 6.62
CA ARG A 180 -6.70 -12.37 6.15
C ARG A 180 -7.15 -13.39 7.20
N GLU A 181 -6.23 -14.14 7.78
CA GLU A 181 -6.54 -15.09 8.85
C GLU A 181 -7.16 -14.41 10.07
N GLU A 182 -6.65 -13.25 10.47
CA GLU A 182 -7.21 -12.43 11.56
C GLU A 182 -8.65 -11.98 11.26
N TYR A 183 -8.95 -11.53 10.04
CA TYR A 183 -10.30 -11.19 9.62
C TYR A 183 -11.23 -12.40 9.58
N LEU A 184 -10.75 -13.57 9.12
CA LEU A 184 -11.54 -14.80 9.10
C LEU A 184 -11.88 -15.26 10.52
N GLU A 185 -10.92 -15.16 11.44
CA GLU A 185 -11.12 -15.48 12.86
C GLU A 185 -12.11 -14.50 13.50
N MET A 186 -11.99 -13.19 13.20
CA MET A 186 -12.95 -12.18 13.62
C MET A 186 -14.36 -12.45 13.09
N ALA A 187 -14.50 -12.77 11.80
CA ALA A 187 -15.79 -13.05 11.20
C ALA A 187 -16.49 -14.25 11.88
N LYS A 188 -15.73 -15.24 12.32
CA LYS A 188 -16.24 -16.42 13.04
C LYS A 188 -16.61 -16.11 14.49
N ASN A 189 -15.73 -15.42 15.22
CA ASN A 189 -15.74 -15.45 16.69
C ASN A 189 -15.95 -14.09 17.36
N ALA A 190 -15.76 -12.97 16.64
CA ALA A 190 -15.92 -11.66 17.24
C ALA A 190 -17.38 -11.37 17.60
N LYS A 191 -17.58 -10.59 18.67
CA LYS A 191 -18.92 -10.22 19.12
C LYS A 191 -19.51 -9.18 18.18
N PHE A 192 -20.79 -9.29 17.87
CA PHE A 192 -21.50 -8.21 17.19
C PHE A 192 -21.54 -6.97 18.08
N SER A 193 -21.47 -5.79 17.45
CA SER A 193 -21.61 -4.52 18.14
C SER A 193 -22.99 -4.40 18.80
N PRO A 194 -23.14 -3.58 19.85
CA PRO A 194 -24.45 -3.33 20.46
C PRO A 194 -25.50 -2.88 19.44
N ASN A 195 -25.11 -2.04 18.48
CA ASN A 195 -26.00 -1.54 17.44
C ASN A 195 -26.38 -2.63 16.45
N LEU A 196 -25.42 -3.48 16.03
CA LEU A 196 -25.71 -4.60 15.13
C LEU A 196 -26.62 -5.63 15.82
N LEU A 197 -26.41 -5.90 17.11
CA LEU A 197 -27.30 -6.75 17.91
C LEU A 197 -28.70 -6.14 18.02
N GLU A 198 -28.81 -4.82 18.26
CA GLU A 198 -30.09 -4.12 18.38
C GLU A 198 -30.91 -4.20 17.09
N ILE A 199 -30.30 -3.89 15.94
CA ILE A 199 -31.01 -3.91 14.65
C ILE A 199 -31.30 -5.34 14.16
N SER A 200 -30.55 -6.33 14.66
CA SER A 200 -30.74 -7.75 14.33
C SER A 200 -31.71 -8.48 15.26
N ALA A 201 -32.25 -7.80 16.28
CA ALA A 201 -33.17 -8.41 17.23
C ALA A 201 -34.54 -8.70 16.59
N ASP A 202 -35.14 -9.83 16.99
CA ASP A 202 -36.50 -10.23 16.62
C ASP A 202 -36.75 -10.25 15.09
N ILE A 203 -35.84 -10.88 14.34
CA ILE A 203 -35.94 -11.09 12.88
C ILE A 203 -36.33 -12.53 12.56
N ASP A 204 -37.58 -12.74 12.17
CA ASP A 204 -38.10 -14.06 11.75
C ASP A 204 -37.99 -14.27 10.24
N GLU A 205 -37.92 -13.19 9.46
CA GLU A 205 -37.91 -13.23 7.99
C GLU A 205 -36.61 -13.80 7.42
N ILE A 206 -35.52 -13.75 8.20
CA ILE A 206 -34.20 -14.30 7.87
C ILE A 206 -33.75 -15.20 9.02
N PRO A 207 -34.08 -16.51 8.98
CA PRO A 207 -33.64 -17.45 9.99
C PRO A 207 -32.12 -17.52 10.06
N GLU A 208 -31.59 -17.67 11.28
CA GLU A 208 -30.14 -17.71 11.54
C GLU A 208 -29.39 -16.48 11.00
N LEU A 209 -29.99 -15.29 11.11
CA LEU A 209 -29.45 -14.03 10.58
C LEU A 209 -27.96 -13.82 10.92
N GLU A 210 -27.57 -14.02 12.17
CA GLU A 210 -26.17 -13.90 12.58
C GLU A 210 -25.25 -14.85 11.78
N ARG A 211 -25.63 -16.13 11.65
CA ARG A 211 -24.86 -17.10 10.86
C ARG A 211 -24.69 -16.62 9.43
N LYS A 212 -25.76 -16.09 8.81
CA LYS A 212 -25.74 -15.60 7.42
C LYS A 212 -24.91 -14.34 7.25
N ILE A 213 -24.96 -13.39 8.19
CA ILE A 213 -24.07 -12.21 8.20
C ILE A 213 -22.62 -12.68 8.23
N ARG A 214 -22.28 -13.59 9.15
CA ARG A 214 -20.92 -14.14 9.26
C ARG A 214 -20.48 -14.85 7.99
N THR A 215 -21.32 -15.70 7.40
CA THR A 215 -21.02 -16.38 6.13
C THR A 215 -20.76 -15.39 5.00
N LEU A 216 -21.64 -14.38 4.82
CA LEU A 216 -21.46 -13.37 3.79
C LEU A 216 -20.15 -12.58 3.98
N SER A 217 -19.83 -12.19 5.21
CA SER A 217 -18.58 -11.51 5.53
C SER A 217 -17.35 -12.39 5.31
N THR A 218 -17.42 -13.68 5.67
CA THR A 218 -16.36 -14.65 5.37
C THR A 218 -16.11 -14.76 3.88
N GLU A 219 -17.17 -14.85 3.06
CA GLU A 219 -17.03 -14.89 1.60
C GLU A 219 -16.40 -13.60 1.04
N ILE A 220 -16.73 -12.43 1.58
CA ILE A 220 -16.09 -11.16 1.21
C ILE A 220 -14.59 -11.19 1.54
N ILE A 221 -14.22 -11.68 2.73
CA ILE A 221 -12.82 -11.78 3.17
C ILE A 221 -12.05 -12.78 2.31
N GLU A 222 -12.64 -13.92 1.97
CA GLU A 222 -12.00 -14.93 1.12
C GLU A 222 -11.73 -14.41 -0.29
N GLU A 223 -12.61 -13.56 -0.83
CA GLU A 223 -12.44 -12.97 -2.16
C GLU A 223 -11.44 -11.80 -2.18
N LYS A 224 -11.33 -11.04 -1.09
CA LYS A 224 -10.56 -9.79 -1.04
C LYS A 224 -9.26 -9.86 -0.24
N GLY A 225 -9.09 -10.89 0.58
CA GLY A 225 -8.03 -10.98 1.60
C GLY A 225 -8.28 -10.13 2.85
N HIS A 226 -9.30 -9.27 2.87
CA HIS A 226 -9.58 -8.37 4.00
C HIS A 226 -11.08 -8.03 4.09
N PHE A 227 -11.52 -7.52 5.25
CA PHE A 227 -12.93 -7.18 5.46
C PHE A 227 -13.27 -5.71 5.17
N SER A 228 -13.42 -5.37 3.88
CA SER A 228 -13.90 -4.06 3.43
C SER A 228 -15.09 -4.19 2.49
N LEU A 229 -16.03 -3.25 2.58
CA LEU A 229 -17.23 -3.23 1.74
C LEU A 229 -17.05 -2.27 0.56
N HIS A 230 -17.14 -2.79 -0.67
CA HIS A 230 -16.97 -2.04 -1.92
C HIS A 230 -18.20 -2.18 -2.83
N ALA A 231 -18.09 -1.77 -4.10
CA ALA A 231 -19.17 -1.82 -5.08
C ALA A 231 -19.38 -3.22 -5.73
N ASP A 232 -18.97 -4.30 -5.05
CA ASP A 232 -19.22 -5.68 -5.44
C ASP A 232 -20.55 -6.22 -4.87
N GLU A 233 -21.09 -7.28 -5.48
CA GLU A 233 -22.43 -7.79 -5.17
C GLU A 233 -22.62 -8.14 -3.69
N LYS A 234 -21.64 -8.80 -3.07
CA LYS A 234 -21.71 -9.27 -1.68
C LYS A 234 -21.66 -8.11 -0.69
N SER A 235 -20.76 -7.16 -0.93
CA SER A 235 -20.68 -5.93 -0.14
C SER A 235 -21.96 -5.11 -0.24
N MET A 236 -22.50 -4.94 -1.46
CA MET A 236 -23.76 -4.24 -1.69
C MET A 236 -24.94 -4.93 -1.00
N LEU A 237 -24.99 -6.26 -0.97
CA LEU A 237 -25.99 -7.02 -0.22
C LEU A 237 -25.87 -6.77 1.29
N LEU A 238 -24.65 -6.72 1.82
CA LEU A 238 -24.42 -6.47 3.24
C LEU A 238 -24.75 -5.01 3.63
N TYR A 239 -24.51 -4.03 2.76
CA TYR A 239 -25.01 -2.66 2.94
C TYR A 239 -26.56 -2.63 2.95
N ASP A 240 -27.18 -3.29 1.96
CA ASP A 240 -28.63 -3.32 1.85
C ASP A 240 -29.28 -3.99 3.07
N LEU A 241 -28.68 -5.07 3.58
CA LEU A 241 -29.11 -5.75 4.80
C LEU A 241 -29.05 -4.82 6.02
N GLN A 242 -27.91 -4.16 6.25
CA GLN A 242 -27.74 -3.25 7.39
C GLN A 242 -28.78 -2.13 7.36
N PHE A 243 -29.01 -1.54 6.20
CA PHE A 243 -30.00 -0.47 6.05
C PHE A 243 -31.43 -0.94 6.29
N TRP A 244 -31.79 -2.12 5.79
CA TRP A 244 -33.12 -2.68 6.04
C TRP A 244 -33.36 -2.96 7.53
N LEU A 245 -32.40 -3.62 8.19
CA LEU A 245 -32.46 -3.89 9.64
C LEU A 245 -32.60 -2.59 10.43
N TYR A 246 -31.77 -1.60 10.09
CA TYR A 246 -31.78 -0.29 10.74
C TYR A 246 -33.13 0.44 10.58
N THR A 247 -33.63 0.57 9.35
CA THR A 247 -34.90 1.29 9.09
C THR A 247 -36.15 0.54 9.55
N ARG A 248 -36.04 -0.77 9.80
CA ARG A 248 -37.09 -1.56 10.47
C ARG A 248 -37.11 -1.26 11.97
N GLN A 249 -35.95 -1.23 12.61
CA GLN A 249 -35.81 -1.03 14.05
C GLN A 249 -36.13 0.41 14.47
N PHE A 250 -35.61 1.39 13.73
CA PHE A 250 -35.80 2.81 14.01
C PHE A 250 -36.87 3.41 13.10
N LYS A 251 -37.84 4.12 13.68
CA LYS A 251 -38.90 4.80 12.91
C LYS A 251 -38.47 6.21 12.53
N LYS A 252 -38.93 6.72 11.38
CA LYS A 252 -38.65 8.10 10.91
C LYS A 252 -37.16 8.38 10.70
N VAL A 253 -36.44 7.41 10.16
CA VAL A 253 -35.02 7.54 9.84
C VAL A 253 -34.83 8.58 8.72
N SER A 254 -34.05 9.64 8.97
CA SER A 254 -33.58 10.55 7.92
C SER A 254 -32.22 10.08 7.39
N LYS A 255 -31.77 10.67 6.27
CA LYS A 255 -30.43 10.39 5.71
C LYS A 255 -29.33 10.73 6.71
N GLU A 256 -29.44 11.92 7.30
CA GLU A 256 -28.46 12.48 8.23
C GLU A 256 -28.34 11.56 9.45
N LYS A 257 -29.48 11.13 10.00
CA LYS A 257 -29.49 10.23 11.15
C LYS A 257 -28.85 8.87 10.84
N TYR A 258 -29.11 8.34 9.63
CA TYR A 258 -28.49 7.08 9.22
C TYR A 258 -26.97 7.21 9.11
N PHE A 259 -26.47 8.30 8.51
CA PHE A 259 -25.02 8.52 8.40
C PHE A 259 -24.34 8.74 9.74
N GLU A 260 -24.98 9.46 10.67
CA GLU A 260 -24.49 9.63 12.05
C GLU A 260 -24.28 8.28 12.74
N ASP A 261 -25.22 7.35 12.55
CA ASP A 261 -25.20 6.05 13.23
C ASP A 261 -24.40 4.97 12.51
N TYR A 262 -24.26 5.07 11.17
CA TYR A 262 -23.73 4.01 10.31
C TYR A 262 -22.36 3.50 10.81
N SER A 263 -21.49 4.41 11.22
CA SER A 263 -20.15 4.08 11.73
C SER A 263 -20.19 3.10 12.91
N GLN A 264 -21.24 3.14 13.73
CA GLN A 264 -21.36 2.33 14.94
C GLN A 264 -22.03 0.96 14.69
N ILE A 265 -22.57 0.73 13.49
CA ILE A 265 -23.20 -0.56 13.14
C ILE A 265 -22.10 -1.61 12.93
N MET A 266 -21.27 -1.41 11.90
CA MET A 266 -20.24 -2.38 11.51
C MET A 266 -18.95 -1.75 10.98
N ALA A 267 -18.98 -0.48 10.53
CA ALA A 267 -17.82 0.12 9.88
C ALA A 267 -16.68 0.49 10.86
N CYS A 268 -17.02 1.10 11.99
CA CYS A 268 -16.09 1.51 13.06
C CYS A 268 -16.63 1.04 14.42
N ALA A 269 -17.22 -0.15 14.46
CA ALA A 269 -17.90 -0.62 15.65
C ALA A 269 -16.91 -1.13 16.71
N GLY A 270 -17.17 -0.78 17.98
CA GLY A 270 -16.36 -1.22 19.12
C GLY A 270 -15.41 -0.14 19.68
N LYS A 271 -14.90 -0.38 20.88
CA LYS A 271 -13.85 0.44 21.51
C LYS A 271 -12.49 -0.22 21.42
N ARG A 272 -11.42 0.57 21.54
CA ARG A 272 -10.04 0.05 21.58
C ARG A 272 -9.91 -1.04 22.65
N GLY A 273 -9.45 -2.23 22.23
CA GLY A 273 -9.28 -3.41 23.09
C GLY A 273 -10.50 -4.35 23.16
N GLU A 274 -11.60 -4.05 22.46
CA GLU A 274 -12.72 -4.98 22.29
C GLU A 274 -12.56 -5.81 21.02
N TYR A 275 -12.82 -7.12 21.11
CA TYR A 275 -12.86 -8.01 19.95
C TYR A 275 -14.27 -8.00 19.32
N ILE A 276 -14.50 -7.01 18.46
CA ILE A 276 -15.78 -6.70 17.82
C ILE A 276 -15.75 -7.03 16.34
N PHE A 277 -16.85 -7.55 15.82
CA PHE A 277 -17.08 -7.77 14.41
C PHE A 277 -17.22 -6.42 13.69
N SER A 278 -16.21 -6.02 12.93
CA SER A 278 -16.10 -4.67 12.35
C SER A 278 -15.23 -4.66 11.09
N CYS A 279 -15.50 -3.73 10.17
CA CYS A 279 -14.61 -3.47 9.02
C CYS A 279 -13.35 -2.67 9.41
N GLY A 280 -13.30 -2.11 10.64
CA GLY A 280 -12.18 -1.30 11.12
C GLY A 280 -12.11 0.12 10.55
N GLY A 281 -12.87 0.42 9.49
CA GLY A 281 -13.04 1.75 8.93
C GLY A 281 -14.04 1.77 7.78
N TYR A 282 -14.29 2.97 7.26
CA TYR A 282 -14.98 3.19 5.99
C TYR A 282 -14.65 4.58 5.43
N ALA A 283 -14.80 4.73 4.12
CA ALA A 283 -14.80 6.03 3.48
C ALA A 283 -16.23 6.62 3.46
N PRO A 284 -16.48 7.80 4.07
CA PRO A 284 -17.82 8.40 4.11
C PRO A 284 -18.45 8.61 2.72
N ALA A 285 -17.66 8.96 1.72
CA ALA A 285 -18.13 9.11 0.34
C ALA A 285 -18.80 7.82 -0.19
N PHE A 286 -18.28 6.64 0.16
CA PHE A 286 -18.85 5.38 -0.33
C PHE A 286 -20.25 5.08 0.22
N ILE A 287 -20.53 5.40 1.48
CA ILE A 287 -21.88 5.18 2.03
C ILE A 287 -22.89 6.20 1.48
N GLU A 288 -22.43 7.43 1.21
CA GLU A 288 -23.21 8.45 0.55
C GLU A 288 -23.57 8.03 -0.88
N ASP A 289 -22.56 7.66 -1.67
CA ASP A 289 -22.72 7.19 -3.05
C ASP A 289 -23.64 5.97 -3.13
N TRP A 290 -23.46 4.99 -2.24
CA TRP A 290 -24.34 3.82 -2.14
C TRP A 290 -25.80 4.23 -1.88
N LEU A 291 -26.05 5.10 -0.90
CA LEU A 291 -27.41 5.51 -0.55
C LEU A 291 -28.07 6.28 -1.70
N GLU A 292 -27.32 7.18 -2.35
CA GLU A 292 -27.80 7.93 -3.50
C GLU A 292 -28.10 7.03 -4.70
N GLN A 293 -27.21 6.08 -5.00
CA GLN A 293 -27.44 5.07 -6.03
C GLN A 293 -28.74 4.31 -5.75
N ARG A 294 -28.95 3.82 -4.51
CA ARG A 294 -30.18 3.09 -4.14
C ARG A 294 -31.44 3.94 -4.24
N ILE A 295 -31.35 5.26 -4.03
CA ILE A 295 -32.47 6.19 -4.24
C ILE A 295 -32.76 6.37 -5.73
N GLN A 296 -31.72 6.54 -6.56
CA GLN A 296 -31.86 6.69 -8.01
C GLN A 296 -32.47 5.43 -8.65
N GLU A 297 -32.07 4.26 -8.18
CA GLU A 297 -32.61 2.94 -8.57
C GLU A 297 -34.04 2.70 -8.05
N LYS A 298 -34.59 3.62 -7.24
CA LYS A 298 -35.91 3.50 -6.58
C LYS A 298 -36.01 2.28 -5.65
N VAL A 299 -34.87 1.78 -5.18
CA VAL A 299 -34.77 0.72 -4.15
C VAL A 299 -35.10 1.32 -2.78
N ILE A 300 -34.56 2.52 -2.50
CA ILE A 300 -34.90 3.35 -1.34
C ILE A 300 -35.84 4.47 -1.78
N VAL A 301 -36.86 4.75 -0.97
CA VAL A 301 -37.76 5.90 -1.15
C VAL A 301 -37.62 6.87 0.00
N ASN A 302 -37.72 8.16 -0.30
CA ASN A 302 -37.82 9.21 0.70
C ASN A 302 -39.27 9.73 0.74
N LYS A 303 -39.96 9.54 1.88
CA LYS A 303 -41.32 10.00 2.13
C LYS A 303 -41.29 11.04 3.24
N ASN A 304 -41.41 12.32 2.88
CA ASN A 304 -41.44 13.43 3.85
C ASN A 304 -40.20 13.47 4.77
N GLY A 305 -39.02 13.15 4.25
CA GLY A 305 -37.77 13.11 5.03
C GLY A 305 -37.44 11.76 5.66
N GLU A 306 -38.36 10.80 5.62
CA GLU A 306 -38.13 9.41 6.08
C GLU A 306 -37.67 8.53 4.92
N ILE A 307 -36.49 7.90 5.06
CA ILE A 307 -35.96 6.94 4.10
C ILE A 307 -36.26 5.50 4.54
N CYS A 308 -36.72 4.68 3.59
CA CYS A 308 -36.95 3.26 3.80
C CYS A 308 -36.89 2.49 2.47
N PHE A 309 -36.71 1.17 2.56
CA PHE A 309 -36.82 0.32 1.38
C PHE A 309 -38.25 0.25 0.84
N THR A 310 -38.36 0.11 -0.48
CA THR A 310 -39.61 -0.34 -1.10
C THR A 310 -39.95 -1.77 -0.65
N SER A 311 -41.22 -2.15 -0.78
CA SER A 311 -41.66 -3.52 -0.47
C SER A 311 -41.04 -4.56 -1.43
N GLU A 312 -40.61 -4.15 -2.61
CA GLU A 312 -39.87 -5.02 -3.54
C GLU A 312 -38.41 -5.19 -3.10
N ALA A 313 -37.72 -4.09 -2.78
CA ALA A 313 -36.36 -4.10 -2.25
C ALA A 313 -36.25 -4.95 -0.98
N THR A 314 -37.19 -4.79 -0.04
CA THR A 314 -37.26 -5.58 1.20
C THR A 314 -37.35 -7.08 0.89
N ARG A 315 -38.25 -7.49 -0.01
CA ARG A 315 -38.38 -8.90 -0.41
C ARG A 315 -37.13 -9.42 -1.10
N SER A 316 -36.45 -8.58 -1.89
CA SER A 316 -35.22 -8.94 -2.59
C SER A 316 -34.08 -9.23 -1.62
N VAL A 317 -33.82 -8.34 -0.65
CA VAL A 317 -32.77 -8.52 0.37
C VAL A 317 -33.04 -9.77 1.22
N ILE A 318 -34.26 -9.94 1.72
CA ILE A 318 -34.64 -11.13 2.50
C ILE A 318 -34.42 -12.40 1.68
N LYS A 319 -34.83 -12.40 0.41
CA LYS A 319 -34.64 -13.56 -0.48
C LYS A 319 -33.16 -13.89 -0.67
N LYS A 320 -32.32 -12.88 -0.96
CA LYS A 320 -30.87 -13.06 -1.16
C LYS A 320 -30.18 -13.54 0.11
N MET A 321 -30.52 -13.00 1.27
CA MET A 321 -29.97 -13.49 2.54
C MET A 321 -30.41 -14.92 2.84
N ASN A 322 -31.63 -15.30 2.46
CA ASN A 322 -32.11 -16.66 2.66
C ASN A 322 -31.44 -17.71 1.76
N THR A 323 -30.70 -17.31 0.71
CA THR A 323 -29.91 -18.24 -0.12
C THR A 323 -28.51 -18.52 0.40
N ILE A 324 -28.05 -17.80 1.43
CA ILE A 324 -26.75 -17.99 2.11
C ILE A 324 -26.83 -19.12 3.14
#